data_AF-A0A496XYU1-F1
#
_entry.id   AF-A0A496XYU1-F1
#
_cell.length_a   1.000
_cell.length_b   1.000
_cell.length_c   1.000
_cell.angle_alpha   90.00
_cell.angle_beta   90.00
_cell.angle_gamma   90.00
#
_symmetry.space_group_name_H-M   'P 1'
#
loop_
_entity.id
_entity.type
_entity.pdbx_description
1 polymer ?
#
loop_
_entity_poly.entity_id
_entity_poly.type
_entity_poly.pdbx_seq_one_letter_code
_entity_poly.pdbx_strand_id
1 'polypeptide(L)' 'MRKKIVEKNSFTIVETIVAMVILFVMSGLFLKINIFQVNFERYNMLQDIENSYNTNYKQKFIYDKNNIKLEKIKIP' A
#
# COMPACT_ATOMS: atom_id res chain seq x y z
N MET A 1 -55.84 -18.62 -26.60
CA MET A 1 -54.39 -18.37 -26.72
C MET A 1 -53.76 -18.50 -25.33
N ARG A 2 -52.84 -19.46 -25.11
CA ARG A 2 -52.06 -19.52 -23.86
C ARG A 2 -50.91 -18.52 -23.96
N LYS A 3 -50.85 -17.55 -23.03
CA LYS A 3 -49.69 -16.65 -22.89
C LYS A 3 -48.49 -17.48 -22.40
N LYS A 4 -47.39 -17.47 -23.16
CA LYS A 4 -46.09 -18.01 -22.74
C LYS A 4 -45.59 -17.17 -21.55
N ILE A 5 -45.57 -17.75 -20.36
CA ILE A 5 -44.88 -17.21 -19.18
C ILE A 5 -43.49 -17.86 -19.15
N VAL A 6 -42.65 -17.54 -20.11
CA VAL A 6 -41.25 -17.98 -20.11
C VAL A 6 -40.49 -16.90 -20.89
N GLU A 7 -39.79 -15.99 -20.21
CA GLU A 7 -38.70 -15.17 -20.78
C GLU A 7 -38.13 -14.12 -19.80
N LYS A 8 -38.88 -13.68 -18.77
CA LYS A 8 -38.37 -12.65 -17.83
C LYS A 8 -37.42 -13.18 -16.75
N ASN A 9 -37.66 -14.36 -16.20
CA ASN A 9 -36.88 -14.87 -15.06
C ASN A 9 -35.44 -15.26 -15.43
N SER A 10 -35.21 -15.77 -16.64
CA SER A 10 -33.86 -16.12 -17.10
C SER A 10 -32.99 -14.88 -17.30
N PHE A 11 -33.58 -13.77 -17.78
CA PHE A 11 -32.89 -12.51 -17.97
C PHE A 11 -32.42 -11.91 -16.63
N THR A 12 -33.30 -11.91 -15.63
CA THR A 12 -32.98 -11.41 -14.27
C THR A 12 -31.91 -12.25 -13.56
N ILE A 13 -31.86 -13.57 -13.78
CA ILE A 13 -30.79 -14.43 -13.22
C ILE A 13 -29.43 -14.07 -13.84
N VAL A 14 -29.38 -13.86 -15.16
CA VAL A 14 -28.14 -13.47 -15.85
C VAL A 14 -27.65 -12.10 -15.35
N GLU A 15 -28.54 -11.12 -15.22
CA GLU A 15 -28.21 -9.80 -14.65
C GLU A 15 -27.67 -9.91 -13.22
N THR A 16 -28.25 -10.80 -12.40
CA THR A 16 -27.79 -11.03 -11.02
C THR A 16 -26.39 -11.64 -10.98
N ILE A 17 -26.11 -12.61 -11.84
CA ILE A 17 -24.78 -13.24 -11.95
C ILE A 17 -23.76 -12.20 -12.42
N VAL A 18 -24.09 -11.40 -13.45
CA VAL A 18 -23.21 -10.34 -13.95
C VAL A 18 -22.93 -9.31 -12.85
N ALA A 19 -23.94 -8.88 -12.10
CA ALA A 19 -23.77 -7.96 -10.97
C ALA A 19 -22.87 -8.56 -9.88
N MET A 20 -23.04 -9.83 -9.54
CA MET A 20 -22.18 -10.53 -8.57
C MET A 20 -20.73 -10.59 -9.02
N VAL A 21 -20.47 -10.89 -10.29
CA VAL A 21 -19.10 -10.93 -10.84
C VAL A 21 -18.48 -9.54 -10.80
N ILE A 22 -19.21 -8.49 -11.18
CA ILE A 22 -18.73 -7.10 -11.11
C ILE A 22 -18.38 -6.72 -9.66
N LEU A 23 -19.26 -7.02 -8.70
CA LEU A 23 -19.01 -6.74 -7.28
C LEU A 23 -17.78 -7.48 -6.77
N PHE A 24 -17.62 -8.75 -7.15
CA PHE A 24 -16.44 -9.54 -6.78
C PHE A 24 -15.15 -8.91 -7.32
N VAL A 25 -15.11 -8.55 -8.62
CA VAL A 25 -13.94 -7.88 -9.22
C VAL A 25 -13.64 -6.55 -8.54
N MET A 26 -14.67 -5.73 -8.30
CA MET A 26 -14.51 -4.43 -7.64
C MET A 26 -13.98 -4.55 -6.21
N SER A 27 -14.45 -5.56 -5.45
CA SER A 27 -13.93 -5.81 -4.10
C SER A 27 -12.43 -6.15 -4.10
N GLY A 28 -11.98 -6.95 -5.07
CA GLY A 28 -10.55 -7.28 -5.23
C GLY A 28 -9.69 -6.07 -5.60
N LEU A 29 -10.20 -5.19 -6.46
CA LEU A 29 -9.52 -3.94 -6.82
C LEU A 29 -9.43 -2.99 -5.62
N PHE A 30 -10.51 -2.85 -4.85
CA PHE A 30 -10.54 -2.00 -3.66
C PHE A 30 -9.52 -2.48 -2.61
N LEU A 31 -9.40 -3.79 -2.40
CA LEU A 31 -8.38 -4.35 -1.49
C LEU A 31 -6.96 -3.99 -1.93
N LYS A 32 -6.66 -4.12 -3.24
CA LYS A 32 -5.35 -3.74 -3.79
C LYS A 32 -5.03 -2.26 -3.60
N ILE A 33 -6.01 -1.38 -3.82
CA ILE A 33 -5.85 0.06 -3.61
C ILE A 33 -5.52 0.37 -2.15
N ASN A 34 -6.24 -0.23 -1.20
CA ASN A 34 -5.97 -0.03 0.23
C ASN A 34 -4.57 -0.51 0.63
N ILE A 35 -4.15 -1.70 0.17
CA ILE A 35 -2.79 -2.21 0.42
C ILE A 35 -1.74 -1.24 -0.14
N PHE A 36 -1.96 -0.73 -1.36
CA PHE A 36 -1.07 0.24 -1.98
C PHE A 36 -1.00 1.55 -1.18
N GLN A 37 -2.15 2.11 -0.77
CA GLN A 37 -2.22 3.33 0.03
C GLN A 37 -1.49 3.19 1.37
N VAL A 38 -1.75 2.10 2.10
CA VAL A 38 -1.07 1.82 3.38
C VAL A 38 0.44 1.68 3.21
N ASN A 39 0.88 0.99 2.15
CA ASN A 39 2.31 0.85 1.88
C ASN A 39 2.96 2.17 1.47
N PHE A 40 2.25 3.01 0.71
CA PHE A 40 2.72 4.33 0.31
C PHE A 40 2.88 5.26 1.52
N GLU A 41 1.90 5.28 2.42
CA GLU A 41 1.99 6.05 3.68
C GLU A 41 3.15 5.57 4.56
N ARG A 42 3.32 4.25 4.70
CA ARG A 42 4.48 3.68 5.42
C ARG A 42 5.80 4.07 4.79
N TYR A 43 5.89 4.06 3.46
CA TYR A 43 7.10 4.47 2.74
C TYR A 43 7.44 5.93 3.03
N ASN A 44 6.47 6.84 2.92
CA ASN A 44 6.69 8.26 3.22
C ASN A 44 7.11 8.48 4.68
N MET A 45 6.46 7.80 5.63
CA MET A 45 6.83 7.89 7.04
C MET A 45 8.28 7.43 7.29
N LEU A 46 8.71 6.32 6.67
CA LEU A 46 10.08 5.84 6.79
C LEU A 46 11.08 6.82 6.16
N GLN A 47 10.73 7.42 5.03
CA GLN A 47 11.54 8.44 4.37
C GLN A 47 11.72 9.67 5.26
N ASP A 48 10.66 10.13 5.93
CA ASP A 48 10.72 11.26 6.86
C ASP A 48 11.58 10.95 8.08
N ILE A 49 11.49 9.73 8.62
CA ILE A 49 12.37 9.26 9.70
C ILE A 49 13.82 9.24 9.26
N GLU A 50 14.11 8.70 8.07
CA GLU A 50 15.47 8.65 7.53
C GLU A 50 16.03 10.06 7.29
N ASN A 51 15.25 10.94 6.71
CA ASN A 51 15.62 12.33 6.47
C ASN A 51 15.87 13.07 7.79
N SER A 52 15.02 12.88 8.79
CA SER A 52 15.18 13.43 10.14
C SER A 52 16.45 12.87 10.81
N TYR A 53 16.70 11.57 10.72
CA TYR A 53 17.90 10.96 11.28
C TYR A 53 19.17 11.49 10.61
N ASN A 54 19.19 11.57 9.28
CA ASN A 54 20.31 12.12 8.53
C ASN A 54 20.56 13.60 8.86
N THR A 55 19.50 14.39 9.03
CA THR A 55 19.63 15.82 9.37
C THR A 55 20.15 16.01 10.80
N ASN A 56 19.66 15.22 11.76
CA ASN A 56 19.96 15.41 13.18
C ASN A 56 21.22 14.68 13.68
N TYR A 57 21.59 13.54 13.06
CA TYR A 57 22.65 12.67 13.59
C TYR A 57 23.85 12.48 12.67
N LYS A 58 23.74 12.81 11.37
CA LYS A 58 24.88 12.71 10.44
C LYS A 58 25.98 13.75 10.70
N GLN A 59 25.70 14.75 11.56
CA GLN A 59 26.64 15.79 11.99
C GLN A 59 27.13 15.67 13.44
N LYS A 60 26.85 14.57 14.16
CA LYS A 60 27.55 14.31 15.42
C LYS A 60 28.92 13.70 15.11
N PHE A 61 29.88 14.59 14.90
CA PHE A 61 31.29 14.21 14.95
C PHE A 61 31.60 13.76 16.38
N ILE A 62 31.94 12.49 16.53
CA ILE A 62 32.42 11.96 17.80
C ILE A 62 33.91 12.27 17.83
N TYR A 63 34.34 13.04 18.82
CA TYR A 63 35.74 13.36 19.04
C TYR A 63 36.25 12.58 20.26
N ASP A 64 37.49 12.09 20.18
CA ASP A 64 38.19 11.55 21.35
C ASP A 64 38.61 12.68 22.30
N LYS A 65 39.07 12.35 23.52
CA LYS A 65 39.56 13.29 24.55
C LYS A 65 40.68 14.24 24.08
N ASN A 66 41.35 13.89 22.99
CA ASN A 66 42.40 14.69 22.34
C ASN A 66 41.86 15.57 21.18
N ASN A 67 40.54 15.72 21.06
CA ASN A 67 39.86 16.46 19.98
C ASN A 67 40.07 15.87 18.56
N ILE A 68 40.44 14.58 18.47
CA ILE A 68 40.61 13.87 17.19
C ILE A 68 39.25 13.31 16.77
N LYS A 69 38.83 13.61 15.54
CA LYS A 69 37.58 13.09 14.97
C LYS A 69 37.67 11.58 14.79
N LEU A 70 36.77 10.84 15.45
CA LEU A 70 36.61 9.40 15.28
C LEU A 70 35.73 9.13 14.07
N GLU A 71 36.33 8.60 13.00
CA GLU A 71 35.61 8.13 11.82
C GLU A 71 35.27 6.64 11.97
N LYS A 72 34.10 6.21 11.49
CA LYS A 72 33.74 4.79 11.48
C LYS A 72 34.69 4.04 10.55
N ILE A 73 35.70 3.41 11.11
CA ILE A 73 36.51 2.41 10.40
C ILE A 73 35.59 1.22 10.13
N LYS A 74 35.44 0.82 8.86
CA LYS A 74 34.77 -0.44 8.51
C LYS A 74 35.56 -1.56 9.17
N ILE A 75 34.94 -2.28 10.11
CA ILE A 75 35.48 -3.54 10.61
C ILE A 75 35.57 -4.47 9.38
N PRO A 76 36.72 -5.09 9.11
CA PRO A 76 36.91 -5.96 7.94
C PRO A 76 35.89 -7.10 7.91
#